data_AF-W0FHY7-F1
#
_entry.id   AF-W0FHY7-F1
#
_cell.length_a   1.000
_cell.length_b   1.000
_cell.length_c   1.000
_cell.angle_alpha   90.00
_cell.angle_beta   90.00
_cell.angle_gamma   90.00
#
_symmetry.space_group_name_H-M   'P 1'
#
loop_
_entity.id
_entity.type
_entity.pdbx_description
1 polymer ?
#
loop_
_entity_poly.entity_id
_entity_poly.type
_entity_poly.pdbx_seq_one_letter_code
_entity_poly.pdbx_strand_id
1 'polypeptide(L)'
;MEAFAMKEYYMPGQGERTLWDNPRTTNGGKPFIIHPGERVTIVRIRGCGVIRKLWMTMNYHGKALYPRARERNTRVWIECFWDDAEQPAISAPVGDFFGHIMGRDLPFENSFFSDPAGRSLQTNMPMPFRRAARIDVINRLLRFHADVKAPDDQFWSYMDKEVLPKVRSSIEGKEWSEILGIRGSRAAYKAFGRNPGRYRVSSEALIRRVRRGDELYHINSVVDVNNLISVKSGLSVGSYDLGQIHGAVVLRKAEHGEGYTGIGKDFLDMENMLVLADDQGIFGSSMSDSTRAMVTENAKDVLVVIYCFEDDVDLASLLEEAKIAFESYAAVIDVDSWIV
;
A
#
# COMPACT_ATOMS: atom_id res chain seq x y z
N MET A 1 19.88 41.34 22.34
CA MET A 1 19.53 40.98 20.96
C MET A 1 20.73 40.25 20.37
N GLU A 2 20.70 38.92 20.37
CA GLU A 2 21.68 38.12 19.63
C GLU A 2 21.13 37.84 18.23
N ALA A 3 22.00 37.86 17.23
CA ALA A 3 21.59 37.74 15.83
C ALA A 3 21.13 36.32 15.49
N PHE A 4 19.94 36.20 14.89
CA PHE A 4 19.45 34.94 14.33
C PHE A 4 20.29 34.52 13.11
N ALA A 5 21.36 33.76 13.36
CA ALA A 5 22.13 33.14 12.30
C ALA A 5 21.34 32.00 11.65
N MET A 6 20.86 32.21 10.42
CA MET A 6 20.30 31.13 9.59
C MET A 6 21.37 30.06 9.36
N LYS A 7 21.20 28.88 9.97
CA LYS A 7 22.08 27.73 9.73
C LYS A 7 21.77 27.12 8.37
N GLU A 8 22.80 26.93 7.56
CA GLU A 8 22.71 26.20 6.30
C GLU A 8 23.04 24.72 6.51
N TYR A 9 22.28 23.85 5.84
CA TYR A 9 22.36 22.41 6.01
C TYR A 9 22.69 21.74 4.67
N TYR A 10 23.91 21.22 4.57
CA TYR A 10 24.41 20.44 3.46
C TYR A 10 24.57 18.96 3.86
N MET A 11 24.28 18.04 2.94
CA MET A 11 24.79 16.66 2.99
C MET A 11 25.93 16.52 1.97
N PRO A 12 27.15 16.13 2.39
CA PRO A 12 28.31 16.05 1.51
C PRO A 12 28.30 14.79 0.63
N GLY A 13 28.93 14.89 -0.55
CA GLY A 13 29.23 13.76 -1.43
C GLY A 13 30.68 13.28 -1.28
N GLN A 14 31.02 12.17 -1.95
CA GLN A 14 32.38 11.62 -1.90
C GLN A 14 33.41 12.56 -2.55
N GLY A 15 34.46 12.84 -1.78
CA GLY A 15 35.73 13.43 -2.21
C GLY A 15 36.83 12.85 -1.33
N GLU A 16 38.06 12.76 -1.83
CA GLU A 16 39.14 12.00 -1.18
C GLU A 16 39.32 12.39 0.30
N ARG A 17 39.21 11.39 1.20
CA ARG A 17 39.04 11.48 2.68
C ARG A 17 37.61 11.73 3.21
N THR A 18 36.68 10.81 2.95
CA THR A 18 35.41 10.71 3.71
C THR A 18 35.26 9.36 4.41
N LEU A 19 35.67 9.31 5.68
CA LEU A 19 35.22 8.31 6.65
C LEU A 19 33.92 8.82 7.31
N TRP A 20 32.84 8.06 7.09
CA TRP A 20 31.64 7.92 7.94
C TRP A 20 31.49 8.84 9.15
N ASP A 21 30.94 10.04 8.95
CA ASP A 21 30.18 10.72 10.00
C ASP A 21 29.10 11.64 9.39
N ASN A 22 27.84 11.20 9.41
CA ASN A 22 26.69 12.05 9.12
C ASN A 22 25.85 12.21 10.40
N PRO A 23 26.13 13.23 11.23
CA PRO A 23 25.51 13.40 12.55
C PRO A 23 24.04 13.87 12.50
N ARG A 24 23.35 13.74 11.36
CA ARG A 24 22.01 14.33 11.12
C ARG A 24 20.98 13.36 10.49
N THR A 25 21.42 12.24 9.93
CA THR A 25 20.54 11.07 9.75
C THR A 25 20.36 10.36 11.08
N THR A 26 19.16 9.87 11.38
CA THR A 26 18.87 9.16 12.65
C THR A 26 19.73 7.91 12.88
N ASN A 27 20.28 7.30 11.82
CA ASN A 27 21.13 6.10 11.86
C ASN A 27 22.64 6.39 11.69
N GLY A 28 23.10 7.62 11.92
CA GLY A 28 24.54 7.97 11.92
C GLY A 28 25.29 7.65 10.61
N GLY A 29 24.63 7.83 9.46
CA GLY A 29 25.20 7.56 8.14
C GLY A 29 25.13 6.10 7.67
N LYS A 30 24.69 5.15 8.51
CA LYS A 30 24.46 3.75 8.09
C LYS A 30 23.25 3.65 7.14
N PRO A 31 23.22 2.67 6.21
CA PRO A 31 22.03 2.39 5.41
C PRO A 31 20.81 2.14 6.28
N PHE A 32 19.66 2.69 5.89
CA PHE A 32 18.37 2.28 6.41
C PHE A 32 17.92 1.03 5.65
N ILE A 33 17.73 -0.08 6.38
CA ILE A 33 16.88 -1.17 5.91
C ILE A 33 15.46 -0.73 6.24
N ILE A 34 14.60 -0.62 5.23
CA ILE A 34 13.20 -0.26 5.40
C ILE A 34 12.42 -1.50 5.02
N HIS A 35 11.90 -2.18 6.04
CA HIS A 35 11.16 -3.41 5.87
C HIS A 35 9.83 -3.17 5.13
N PRO A 36 9.28 -4.22 4.52
CA PRO A 36 7.88 -4.25 4.08
C PRO A 36 6.95 -3.65 5.16
N GLY A 37 6.14 -2.65 4.80
CA GLY A 37 5.20 -1.93 5.70
C GLY A 37 5.82 -0.95 6.71
N GLU A 38 7.15 -0.87 6.82
CA GLU A 38 7.81 -0.07 7.84
C GLU A 38 7.74 1.45 7.55
N ARG A 39 7.54 2.25 8.60
CA ARG A 39 7.73 3.71 8.60
C ARG A 39 9.02 4.05 9.35
N VAL A 40 10.03 4.54 8.62
CA VAL A 40 11.33 4.91 9.18
C VAL A 40 11.52 6.42 9.16
N THR A 41 11.64 7.05 10.32
CA THR A 41 12.09 8.46 10.39
C THR A 41 13.58 8.54 10.04
N ILE A 42 13.89 8.95 8.80
CA ILE A 42 15.28 9.10 8.32
C ILE A 42 15.92 10.43 8.76
N VAL A 43 15.10 11.47 8.97
CA VAL A 43 15.54 12.81 9.40
C VAL A 43 14.63 13.30 10.52
N ARG A 44 15.23 13.79 11.61
CA ARG A 44 14.53 14.49 12.69
C ARG A 44 15.38 15.65 13.19
N ILE A 45 14.90 16.88 12.99
CA ILE A 45 15.56 18.12 13.36
C ILE A 45 14.64 18.91 14.30
N ARG A 46 15.20 19.53 15.34
CA ARG A 46 14.53 20.51 16.21
C ARG A 46 15.16 21.89 16.04
N GLY A 47 14.36 22.94 16.19
CA GLY A 47 14.73 24.33 15.93
C GLY A 47 14.19 24.85 14.60
N CYS A 48 14.58 26.07 14.23
CA CYS A 48 14.30 26.64 12.90
C CYS A 48 15.43 26.31 11.91
N GLY A 49 15.11 26.28 10.62
CA GLY A 49 16.09 26.05 9.56
C GLY A 49 15.47 25.96 8.17
N VAL A 50 16.33 25.67 7.19
CA VAL A 50 15.93 25.38 5.81
C VAL A 50 16.71 24.15 5.35
N ILE A 51 16.00 23.08 4.97
CA ILE A 51 16.62 21.97 4.23
C ILE A 51 16.86 22.49 2.81
N ARG A 52 18.13 22.60 2.42
CA ARG A 52 18.53 23.11 1.09
C ARG A 52 18.96 22.01 0.11
N LYS A 53 19.20 20.80 0.61
CA LYS A 53 19.56 19.63 -0.19
C LYS A 53 19.08 18.36 0.48
N LEU A 54 18.40 17.49 -0.27
CA LEU A 54 18.21 16.09 0.05
C LEU A 54 18.90 15.25 -1.02
N TRP A 55 19.56 14.18 -0.59
CA TRP A 55 20.22 13.22 -1.47
C TRP A 55 20.04 11.82 -0.88
N MET A 56 19.67 10.85 -1.70
CA MET A 56 19.57 9.45 -1.30
C MET A 56 19.81 8.48 -2.47
N THR A 57 20.17 7.26 -2.14
CA THR A 57 20.30 6.13 -3.06
C THR A 57 19.45 4.96 -2.55
N MET A 58 18.86 4.19 -3.48
CA MET A 58 17.94 3.09 -3.14
C MET A 58 18.40 1.78 -3.78
N ASN A 59 18.63 0.76 -2.94
CA ASN A 59 19.07 -0.57 -3.36
C ASN A 59 18.11 -1.64 -2.82
N TYR A 60 17.96 -2.75 -3.55
CA TYR A 60 17.33 -3.98 -3.07
C TYR A 60 18.41 -5.03 -2.82
N HIS A 61 18.24 -5.91 -1.84
CA HIS A 61 19.25 -6.91 -1.51
C HIS A 61 19.49 -7.88 -2.69
N GLY A 62 20.76 -8.07 -3.06
CA GLY A 62 21.23 -9.25 -3.81
C GLY A 62 21.04 -9.29 -5.33
N LYS A 63 20.38 -8.31 -5.97
CA LYS A 63 20.27 -8.25 -7.45
C LYS A 63 20.90 -6.98 -8.01
N ALA A 64 21.65 -7.14 -9.11
CA ALA A 64 22.38 -6.05 -9.76
C ALA A 64 21.44 -4.96 -10.30
N LEU A 65 21.98 -3.76 -10.51
CA LEU A 65 21.22 -2.65 -11.07
C LEU A 65 20.62 -2.99 -12.46
N TYR A 66 19.39 -2.50 -12.69
CA TYR A 66 18.60 -2.53 -13.94
C TYR A 66 17.82 -3.83 -14.23
N PRO A 67 16.60 -3.76 -14.79
CA PRO A 67 15.96 -2.63 -15.48
C PRO A 67 14.65 -2.11 -14.83
N ARG A 68 14.49 -2.13 -13.50
CA ARG A 68 13.23 -1.78 -12.80
C ARG A 68 13.37 -0.66 -11.73
N ALA A 69 14.12 0.41 -12.00
CA ALA A 69 14.38 1.44 -10.98
C ALA A 69 13.15 2.35 -10.72
N ARG A 70 12.33 2.67 -11.74
CA ARG A 70 11.01 3.30 -11.54
C ARG A 70 10.11 2.50 -10.58
N GLU A 71 9.88 1.21 -10.85
CA GLU A 71 9.04 0.35 -10.01
C GLU A 71 9.42 0.39 -8.53
N ARG A 72 10.72 0.39 -8.23
CA ARG A 72 11.25 0.51 -6.86
C ARG A 72 10.93 1.90 -6.27
N ASN A 73 11.23 2.96 -7.01
CA ASN A 73 11.09 4.33 -6.53
C ASN A 73 9.63 4.78 -6.38
N THR A 74 8.69 4.15 -7.09
CA THR A 74 7.24 4.40 -6.94
C THR A 74 6.55 3.52 -5.90
N ARG A 75 7.26 2.56 -5.27
CA ARG A 75 6.72 1.68 -4.20
C ARG A 75 7.01 2.16 -2.78
N VAL A 76 7.86 3.17 -2.65
CA VAL A 76 8.25 3.78 -1.39
C VAL A 76 7.80 5.24 -1.40
N TRP A 77 7.14 5.68 -0.34
CA TRP A 77 6.70 7.05 -0.10
C TRP A 77 7.70 7.82 0.74
N ILE A 78 7.78 9.13 0.49
CA ILE A 78 8.42 10.11 1.35
C ILE A 78 7.37 11.06 1.92
N GLU A 79 7.36 11.22 3.24
CA GLU A 79 6.49 12.15 3.96
C GLU A 79 7.32 13.17 4.74
N CYS A 80 7.17 14.46 4.42
CA CYS A 80 7.84 15.55 5.10
C CYS A 80 6.86 16.34 5.98
N PHE A 81 7.19 16.49 7.26
CA PHE A 81 6.41 17.21 8.25
C PHE A 81 7.23 18.39 8.80
N TRP A 82 6.60 19.56 8.81
CA TRP A 82 7.20 20.80 9.33
C TRP A 82 6.45 21.23 10.60
N ASP A 83 7.17 21.83 11.53
CA ASP A 83 6.63 22.57 12.69
C ASP A 83 5.66 21.78 13.59
N ASP A 84 5.95 20.48 13.75
CA ASP A 84 5.16 19.51 14.52
C ASP A 84 3.74 19.28 13.98
N ALA A 85 3.48 19.59 12.70
CA ALA A 85 2.20 19.34 12.03
C ALA A 85 1.84 17.85 11.98
N GLU A 86 0.56 17.55 12.21
CA GLU A 86 0.01 16.19 12.15
C GLU A 86 -0.03 15.63 10.73
N GLN A 87 -0.38 16.47 9.75
CA GLN A 87 -0.40 16.13 8.34
C GLN A 87 0.93 16.46 7.65
N PRO A 88 1.39 15.64 6.68
CA PRO A 88 2.60 15.91 5.93
C PRO A 88 2.38 17.08 4.96
N ALA A 89 3.35 17.99 4.90
CA ALA A 89 3.37 19.08 3.92
C ALA A 89 3.80 18.60 2.52
N ILE A 90 4.45 17.44 2.44
CA ILE A 90 4.82 16.72 1.22
C ILE A 90 4.52 15.24 1.48
N SER A 91 3.69 14.62 0.66
CA SER A 91 3.51 13.16 0.62
C SER A 91 3.45 12.73 -0.84
N ALA A 92 4.42 11.91 -1.27
CA ALA A 92 4.56 11.47 -2.65
C ALA A 92 5.39 10.17 -2.72
N PRO A 93 5.27 9.39 -3.80
CA PRO A 93 6.26 8.37 -4.13
C PRO A 93 7.66 9.00 -4.21
N VAL A 94 8.68 8.32 -3.71
CA VAL A 94 10.06 8.79 -3.67
C VAL A 94 10.54 9.19 -5.08
N GLY A 95 10.25 8.37 -6.10
CA GLY A 95 10.62 8.68 -7.48
C GLY A 95 10.00 9.99 -7.98
N ASP A 96 8.71 10.17 -7.77
CA ASP A 96 7.97 11.35 -8.25
C ASP A 96 8.42 12.62 -7.50
N PHE A 97 8.66 12.52 -6.19
CA PHE A 97 9.25 13.61 -5.39
C PHE A 97 10.61 14.07 -5.94
N PHE A 98 11.43 13.14 -6.44
CA PHE A 98 12.72 13.45 -7.04
C PHE A 98 12.67 13.69 -8.56
N GLY A 99 11.48 13.81 -9.17
CA GLY A 99 11.33 14.20 -10.57
C GLY A 99 11.33 13.05 -11.60
N HIS A 100 11.19 11.78 -11.19
CA HIS A 100 11.08 10.60 -12.09
C HIS A 100 9.72 10.50 -12.83
N ILE A 101 9.10 11.64 -13.11
CA ILE A 101 7.69 11.79 -13.53
C ILE A 101 7.44 11.15 -14.91
N MET A 102 8.42 11.18 -15.83
CA MET A 102 8.25 10.75 -17.23
C MET A 102 8.48 9.25 -17.51
N GLY A 103 8.34 8.38 -16.50
CA GLY A 103 8.26 6.94 -16.74
C GLY A 103 9.56 6.21 -17.06
N ARG A 104 10.71 6.91 -17.11
CA ARG A 104 12.00 6.33 -17.53
C ARG A 104 13.13 6.78 -16.60
N ASP A 105 14.02 5.85 -16.26
CA ASP A 105 15.26 6.09 -15.50
C ASP A 105 16.33 6.76 -16.39
N LEU A 106 16.00 7.91 -16.98
CA LEU A 106 16.91 8.71 -17.81
C LEU A 106 17.69 9.70 -16.94
N PRO A 107 19.01 9.87 -17.14
CA PRO A 107 19.76 10.95 -16.50
C PRO A 107 19.16 12.31 -16.87
N PHE A 108 18.91 13.14 -15.87
CA PHE A 108 18.39 14.49 -16.08
C PHE A 108 18.90 15.44 -14.98
N GLU A 109 18.88 16.73 -15.28
CA GLU A 109 19.22 17.79 -14.35
C GLU A 109 18.37 19.04 -14.65
N ASN A 110 17.88 19.68 -13.60
CA ASN A 110 17.23 20.99 -13.64
C ASN A 110 17.56 21.77 -12.36
N SER A 111 17.07 23.00 -12.24
CA SER A 111 17.39 23.91 -11.12
C SER A 111 17.05 23.37 -9.72
N PHE A 112 16.13 22.41 -9.61
CA PHE A 112 15.66 21.86 -8.33
C PHE A 112 15.95 20.37 -8.14
N PHE A 113 16.12 19.60 -9.21
CA PHE A 113 16.25 18.14 -9.17
C PHE A 113 17.35 17.68 -10.11
N SER A 114 18.11 16.68 -9.69
CA SER A 114 19.04 15.98 -10.57
C SER A 114 19.09 14.49 -10.26
N ASP A 115 19.26 13.69 -11.31
CA ASP A 115 19.61 12.28 -11.21
C ASP A 115 20.78 11.95 -12.16
N PRO A 116 22.02 12.30 -11.76
CA PRO A 116 23.20 11.93 -12.54
C PRO A 116 23.30 10.40 -12.63
N ALA A 117 23.29 9.90 -13.87
CA ALA A 117 23.33 8.48 -14.25
C ALA A 117 22.09 7.61 -13.90
N GLY A 118 20.95 8.19 -13.46
CA GLY A 118 19.74 7.42 -13.15
C GLY A 118 19.88 6.52 -11.91
N ARG A 119 20.61 7.01 -10.89
CA ARG A 119 21.10 6.26 -9.71
C ARG A 119 21.13 7.09 -8.42
N SER A 120 20.95 8.41 -8.49
CA SER A 120 21.28 9.36 -7.42
C SER A 120 20.17 10.38 -7.27
N LEU A 121 19.18 10.07 -6.44
CA LEU A 121 18.03 10.94 -6.20
C LEU A 121 18.48 12.20 -5.44
N GLN A 122 18.49 13.36 -6.11
CA GLN A 122 18.87 14.63 -5.51
C GLN A 122 17.80 15.71 -5.75
N THR A 123 17.48 16.46 -4.69
CA THR A 123 16.79 17.75 -4.80
C THR A 123 17.55 18.83 -4.05
N ASN A 124 17.57 20.04 -4.62
CA ASN A 124 18.09 21.27 -4.00
C ASN A 124 16.95 22.24 -3.64
N MET A 125 15.69 21.80 -3.67
CA MET A 125 14.54 22.65 -3.38
C MET A 125 14.53 23.10 -1.90
N PRO A 126 14.43 24.40 -1.60
CA PRO A 126 14.48 24.88 -0.21
C PRO A 126 13.18 24.58 0.53
N MET A 127 13.28 23.86 1.65
CA MET A 127 12.15 23.49 2.52
C MET A 127 12.34 24.13 3.91
N PRO A 128 11.73 25.30 4.18
CA PRO A 128 11.88 26.04 5.44
C PRO A 128 10.94 25.53 6.55
N PHE A 129 11.41 25.58 7.79
CA PHE A 129 10.67 25.23 9.01
C PHE A 129 11.10 26.10 10.20
N ARG A 130 10.21 26.33 11.19
CA ARG A 130 10.42 27.20 12.35
C ARG A 130 10.71 26.48 13.67
N ARG A 131 10.18 25.27 13.87
CA ARG A 131 10.22 24.51 15.14
C ARG A 131 10.83 23.13 15.01
N ALA A 132 10.47 22.41 13.94
CA ALA A 132 10.92 21.05 13.72
C ALA A 132 10.81 20.65 12.25
N ALA A 133 11.61 19.67 11.85
CA ALA A 133 11.49 18.98 10.58
C ALA A 133 11.60 17.46 10.81
N ARG A 134 10.64 16.71 10.29
CA ARG A 134 10.66 15.24 10.25
C ARG A 134 10.50 14.80 8.79
N ILE A 135 11.32 13.86 8.36
CA ILE A 135 11.12 13.14 7.11
C ILE A 135 11.03 11.65 7.43
N ASP A 136 9.89 11.07 7.12
CA ASP A 136 9.61 9.64 7.22
C ASP A 136 9.63 9.03 5.80
N VAL A 137 10.19 7.82 5.68
CA VAL A 137 10.17 7.01 4.46
C VAL A 137 9.42 5.71 4.74
N ILE A 138 8.54 5.31 3.82
CA ILE A 138 7.47 4.35 4.09
C ILE A 138 7.28 3.41 2.89
N ASN A 139 7.20 2.10 3.10
CA ASN A 139 7.01 1.10 2.04
C ASN A 139 5.50 0.72 1.93
N ARG A 140 4.84 0.84 0.75
CA ARG A 140 3.35 0.99 0.65
C ARG A 140 2.59 0.36 -0.58
N LEU A 141 1.90 -0.81 -0.48
CA LEU A 141 1.29 -1.71 -1.56
C LEU A 141 1.40 -3.22 -1.09
N LEU A 142 1.00 -4.29 -1.81
CA LEU A 142 1.30 -5.68 -1.36
C LEU A 142 1.45 -6.66 -2.54
N ARG A 143 2.48 -7.51 -2.57
CA ARG A 143 2.75 -8.45 -3.69
C ARG A 143 3.41 -9.76 -3.24
N PHE A 144 3.03 -10.86 -3.87
CA PHE A 144 3.74 -12.13 -3.67
C PHE A 144 3.81 -13.00 -4.93
N HIS A 145 4.76 -13.94 -4.91
CA HIS A 145 4.87 -15.03 -5.87
C HIS A 145 4.24 -16.30 -5.27
N ALA A 146 3.01 -16.61 -5.68
CA ALA A 146 2.31 -17.83 -5.27
C ALA A 146 2.35 -18.90 -6.35
N ASP A 147 2.47 -20.16 -5.94
CA ASP A 147 2.01 -21.28 -6.73
C ASP A 147 0.57 -21.58 -6.28
N VAL A 148 -0.40 -20.99 -6.98
CA VAL A 148 -1.82 -21.03 -6.61
C VAL A 148 -2.36 -22.46 -6.74
N LYS A 149 -2.95 -22.99 -5.66
CA LYS A 149 -3.45 -24.37 -5.58
C LYS A 149 -4.96 -24.40 -5.39
N ALA A 150 -5.56 -25.55 -5.70
CA ALA A 150 -6.91 -25.88 -5.27
C ALA A 150 -7.10 -25.69 -3.74
N PRO A 151 -8.33 -25.52 -3.25
CA PRO A 151 -8.63 -25.39 -1.82
C PRO A 151 -8.02 -26.51 -0.96
N ASP A 152 -7.60 -26.15 0.25
CA ASP A 152 -6.97 -27.08 1.20
C ASP A 152 -7.89 -27.44 2.37
N ASP A 153 -8.09 -28.74 2.60
CA ASP A 153 -8.98 -29.25 3.65
C ASP A 153 -8.50 -28.90 5.07
N GLN A 154 -7.19 -28.73 5.30
CA GLN A 154 -6.66 -28.37 6.62
C GLN A 154 -6.95 -26.90 6.93
N PHE A 155 -6.74 -26.01 5.96
CA PHE A 155 -7.16 -24.61 6.01
C PHE A 155 -8.66 -24.49 6.28
N TRP A 156 -9.51 -25.19 5.54
CA TRP A 156 -10.96 -25.12 5.74
C TRP A 156 -11.41 -25.71 7.09
N SER A 157 -10.79 -26.81 7.53
CA SER A 157 -10.98 -27.33 8.90
C SER A 157 -10.58 -26.32 9.99
N TYR A 158 -9.53 -25.52 9.78
CA TYR A 158 -9.16 -24.42 10.68
C TYR A 158 -10.17 -23.27 10.62
N MET A 159 -10.57 -22.87 9.41
CA MET A 159 -11.56 -21.82 9.14
C MET A 159 -12.86 -22.10 9.93
N ASP A 160 -13.43 -23.29 9.78
CA ASP A 160 -14.70 -23.70 10.38
C ASP A 160 -14.67 -23.90 11.89
N LYS A 161 -13.57 -24.46 12.42
CA LYS A 161 -13.47 -24.81 13.86
C LYS A 161 -12.98 -23.65 14.70
N GLU A 162 -12.05 -22.85 14.18
CA GLU A 162 -11.35 -21.83 14.96
C GLU A 162 -11.76 -20.39 14.63
N VAL A 163 -12.11 -20.07 13.39
CA VAL A 163 -12.26 -18.66 12.98
C VAL A 163 -13.72 -18.27 12.81
N LEU A 164 -14.50 -18.99 12.00
CA LEU A 164 -15.90 -18.64 11.75
C LEU A 164 -16.77 -18.60 13.03
N PRO A 165 -16.56 -19.46 14.05
CA PRO A 165 -17.27 -19.34 15.33
C PRO A 165 -16.91 -18.06 16.10
N LYS A 166 -15.62 -17.67 16.11
CA LYS A 166 -15.14 -16.45 16.78
C LYS A 166 -15.64 -15.19 16.07
N VAL A 167 -15.65 -15.18 14.73
CA VAL A 167 -16.25 -14.11 13.92
C VAL A 167 -17.76 -14.03 14.15
N ARG A 168 -18.48 -15.17 14.17
CA ARG A 168 -19.93 -15.17 14.45
C ARG A 168 -20.25 -14.58 15.82
N SER A 169 -19.49 -14.95 16.85
CA SER A 169 -19.66 -14.39 18.20
C SER A 169 -19.31 -12.91 18.28
N SER A 170 -18.24 -12.45 17.60
CA SER A 170 -17.81 -11.04 17.64
C SER A 170 -18.77 -10.07 16.93
N ILE A 171 -19.59 -10.58 16.00
CA ILE A 171 -20.64 -9.82 15.29
C ILE A 171 -22.05 -10.06 15.84
N GLU A 172 -22.24 -10.88 16.88
CA GLU A 172 -23.56 -11.18 17.43
C GLU A 172 -24.19 -9.93 18.06
N GLY A 173 -25.50 -9.75 17.86
CA GLY A 173 -26.24 -8.57 18.35
C GLY A 173 -25.92 -7.24 17.66
N LYS A 174 -24.85 -7.13 16.87
CA LYS A 174 -24.40 -5.88 16.25
C LYS A 174 -25.13 -5.54 14.94
N GLU A 175 -25.40 -4.26 14.73
CA GLU A 175 -25.76 -3.69 13.44
C GLU A 175 -24.55 -3.59 12.49
N TRP A 176 -24.82 -3.53 11.18
CA TRP A 176 -23.76 -3.47 10.16
C TRP A 176 -22.87 -2.22 10.25
N SER A 177 -23.37 -1.15 10.88
CA SER A 177 -22.63 0.07 11.17
C SER A 177 -21.80 0.02 12.46
N GLU A 178 -21.85 -1.08 13.21
CA GLU A 178 -21.10 -1.28 14.48
C GLU A 178 -19.98 -2.31 14.35
N ILE A 179 -19.84 -2.93 13.18
CA ILE A 179 -18.76 -3.88 12.87
C ILE A 179 -17.61 -3.08 12.25
N LEU A 180 -16.43 -3.15 12.89
CA LEU A 180 -15.19 -2.57 12.40
C LEU A 180 -14.92 -2.99 10.94
N GLY A 181 -14.41 -2.07 10.13
CA GLY A 181 -14.15 -2.24 8.71
C GLY A 181 -15.40 -2.17 7.82
N ILE A 182 -16.51 -2.76 8.24
CA ILE A 182 -17.81 -2.61 7.58
C ILE A 182 -18.35 -1.19 7.81
N ARG A 183 -18.21 -0.63 9.01
CA ARG A 183 -18.65 0.73 9.37
C ARG A 183 -18.06 1.78 8.42
N GLY A 184 -16.74 1.80 8.25
CA GLY A 184 -16.01 2.69 7.34
C GLY A 184 -16.41 2.46 5.89
N SER A 185 -16.48 1.20 5.45
CA SER A 185 -16.94 0.84 4.10
C SER A 185 -18.33 1.40 3.78
N ARG A 186 -19.29 1.27 4.70
CA ARG A 186 -20.66 1.77 4.53
C ARG A 186 -20.72 3.30 4.52
N ALA A 187 -19.86 3.97 5.31
CA ALA A 187 -19.72 5.41 5.30
C ALA A 187 -19.13 5.92 3.97
N ALA A 188 -18.07 5.27 3.48
CA ALA A 188 -17.45 5.58 2.19
C ALA A 188 -18.45 5.43 1.03
N TYR A 189 -19.21 4.34 0.97
CA TYR A 189 -20.20 4.11 -0.10
C TYR A 189 -21.27 5.21 -0.13
N LYS A 190 -21.74 5.64 1.05
CA LYS A 190 -22.66 6.77 1.21
C LYS A 190 -22.04 8.09 0.73
N ALA A 191 -20.77 8.34 1.04
CA ALA A 191 -20.03 9.53 0.56
C ALA A 191 -19.84 9.53 -0.97
N PHE A 192 -19.65 8.35 -1.57
CA PHE A 192 -19.63 8.14 -3.03
C PHE A 192 -21.03 8.14 -3.68
N GLY A 193 -22.10 8.41 -2.92
CA GLY A 193 -23.47 8.52 -3.45
C GLY A 193 -24.17 7.18 -3.72
N ARG A 194 -23.57 6.03 -3.35
CA ARG A 194 -24.23 4.72 -3.44
C ARG A 194 -24.90 4.36 -2.12
N ASN A 195 -26.03 3.66 -2.20
CA ASN A 195 -26.74 3.17 -1.02
C ASN A 195 -26.08 1.88 -0.49
N PRO A 196 -25.46 1.88 0.72
CA PRO A 196 -24.77 0.70 1.28
C PRO A 196 -25.72 -0.43 1.71
N GLY A 197 -27.04 -0.22 1.66
CA GLY A 197 -28.03 -1.29 1.79
C GLY A 197 -28.22 -2.08 0.49
N ARG A 198 -28.00 -1.45 -0.68
CA ARG A 198 -28.16 -2.05 -2.03
C ARG A 198 -26.83 -2.53 -2.61
N TYR A 199 -25.81 -1.67 -2.55
CA TYR A 199 -24.44 -1.96 -3.00
C TYR A 199 -23.62 -2.32 -1.76
N ARG A 200 -22.86 -3.43 -1.81
CA ARG A 200 -22.17 -3.98 -0.64
C ARG A 200 -20.74 -4.36 -1.01
N VAL A 201 -19.85 -4.06 -0.09
CA VAL A 201 -18.47 -4.56 -0.08
C VAL A 201 -18.42 -6.09 0.03
N SER A 202 -17.36 -6.72 -0.50
CA SER A 202 -17.20 -8.18 -0.48
C SER A 202 -17.17 -8.74 0.95
N SER A 203 -16.51 -8.04 1.88
CA SER A 203 -16.44 -8.42 3.30
C SER A 203 -17.81 -8.44 3.99
N GLU A 204 -18.69 -7.46 3.75
CA GLU A 204 -20.06 -7.48 4.30
C GLU A 204 -20.86 -8.66 3.72
N ALA A 205 -20.64 -9.05 2.45
CA ALA A 205 -21.29 -10.21 1.86
C ALA A 205 -20.84 -11.53 2.51
N LEU A 206 -19.54 -11.70 2.78
CA LEU A 206 -18.99 -12.86 3.49
C LEU A 206 -19.49 -12.91 4.95
N ILE A 207 -19.37 -11.82 5.70
CA ILE A 207 -19.78 -11.75 7.11
C ILE A 207 -21.30 -11.98 7.27
N ARG A 208 -22.11 -11.59 6.27
CA ARG A 208 -23.53 -11.99 6.20
C ARG A 208 -23.76 -13.49 6.06
N ARG A 209 -22.91 -14.24 5.33
CA ARG A 209 -22.95 -15.71 5.28
C ARG A 209 -22.57 -16.30 6.64
N VAL A 210 -21.47 -15.84 7.24
CA VAL A 210 -21.01 -16.27 8.58
C VAL A 210 -22.08 -16.07 9.66
N ARG A 211 -22.80 -14.95 9.63
CA ARG A 211 -23.92 -14.64 10.54
C ARG A 211 -25.11 -15.60 10.38
N ARG A 212 -25.45 -16.00 9.14
CA ARG A 212 -26.52 -16.98 8.88
C ARG A 212 -26.09 -18.43 9.16
N GLY A 213 -24.79 -18.69 9.11
CA GLY A 213 -24.24 -20.04 9.15
C GLY A 213 -24.23 -20.74 7.80
N ASP A 214 -24.23 -19.97 6.70
CA ASP A 214 -23.98 -20.55 5.38
C ASP A 214 -22.49 -20.90 5.24
N GLU A 215 -22.21 -21.98 4.52
CA GLU A 215 -20.87 -22.35 4.03
C GLU A 215 -20.25 -21.20 3.22
N LEU A 216 -18.92 -21.02 3.29
CA LEU A 216 -18.21 -20.05 2.45
C LEU A 216 -17.75 -20.69 1.14
N TYR A 217 -17.23 -19.90 0.21
CA TYR A 217 -16.78 -20.40 -1.08
C TYR A 217 -15.34 -20.92 -0.97
N HIS A 218 -15.14 -22.20 -1.30
CA HIS A 218 -13.82 -22.81 -1.45
C HIS A 218 -13.40 -22.59 -2.91
N ILE A 219 -12.41 -21.73 -3.15
CA ILE A 219 -12.06 -21.25 -4.50
C ILE A 219 -10.64 -21.68 -4.89
N ASN A 220 -9.63 -21.18 -4.18
CA ASN A 220 -8.22 -21.54 -4.34
C ASN A 220 -7.40 -20.98 -3.16
N SER A 221 -6.19 -21.47 -2.97
CA SER A 221 -5.32 -21.16 -1.83
C SER A 221 -5.11 -19.66 -1.57
N VAL A 222 -5.15 -18.81 -2.61
CA VAL A 222 -5.02 -17.35 -2.49
C VAL A 222 -6.34 -16.66 -2.15
N VAL A 223 -7.43 -17.04 -2.83
CA VAL A 223 -8.76 -16.45 -2.62
C VAL A 223 -9.32 -16.87 -1.25
N ASP A 224 -9.02 -18.08 -0.81
CA ASP A 224 -9.46 -18.61 0.48
C ASP A 224 -8.76 -17.86 1.65
N VAL A 225 -7.47 -17.55 1.53
CA VAL A 225 -6.75 -16.69 2.50
C VAL A 225 -7.22 -15.24 2.46
N ASN A 226 -7.52 -14.70 1.27
CA ASN A 226 -8.19 -13.40 1.15
C ASN A 226 -9.53 -13.39 1.92
N ASN A 227 -10.35 -14.43 1.78
CA ASN A 227 -11.60 -14.58 2.50
C ASN A 227 -11.38 -14.63 4.03
N LEU A 228 -10.36 -15.35 4.51
CA LEU A 228 -9.94 -15.37 5.93
C LEU A 228 -9.65 -13.96 6.46
N ILE A 229 -8.82 -13.17 5.76
CA ILE A 229 -8.47 -11.80 6.17
C ILE A 229 -9.73 -10.91 6.15
N SER A 230 -10.58 -11.07 5.12
CA SER A 230 -11.82 -10.31 4.97
C SER A 230 -12.83 -10.57 6.09
N VAL A 231 -13.02 -11.83 6.52
CA VAL A 231 -13.95 -12.15 7.63
C VAL A 231 -13.40 -11.80 9.01
N LYS A 232 -12.08 -11.83 9.21
CA LYS A 232 -11.46 -11.39 10.47
C LYS A 232 -11.51 -9.88 10.66
N SER A 233 -11.20 -9.11 9.62
CA SER A 233 -11.02 -7.65 9.71
C SER A 233 -12.29 -6.84 9.41
N GLY A 234 -13.26 -7.41 8.70
CA GLY A 234 -14.39 -6.65 8.16
C GLY A 234 -14.05 -5.79 6.94
N LEU A 235 -12.76 -5.68 6.58
CA LEU A 235 -12.29 -5.00 5.38
C LEU A 235 -12.39 -5.90 4.16
N SER A 236 -12.63 -5.31 3.00
CA SER A 236 -12.58 -6.06 1.75
C SER A 236 -11.15 -6.24 1.31
N VAL A 237 -10.81 -7.46 0.91
CA VAL A 237 -9.53 -7.79 0.31
C VAL A 237 -9.78 -8.19 -1.15
N GLY A 238 -9.02 -7.61 -2.08
CA GLY A 238 -9.00 -7.99 -3.49
C GLY A 238 -7.71 -8.71 -3.84
N SER A 239 -7.77 -9.72 -4.70
CA SER A 239 -6.59 -10.48 -5.16
C SER A 239 -6.56 -10.50 -6.69
N TYR A 240 -5.44 -10.08 -7.28
CA TYR A 240 -5.33 -9.84 -8.72
C TYR A 240 -4.11 -10.52 -9.33
N ASP A 241 -4.31 -11.24 -10.45
CA ASP A 241 -3.21 -11.75 -11.28
C ASP A 241 -2.53 -10.58 -12.01
N LEU A 242 -1.29 -10.25 -11.62
CA LEU A 242 -0.49 -9.20 -12.26
C LEU A 242 -0.13 -9.53 -13.71
N GLY A 243 -0.22 -10.79 -14.14
CA GLY A 243 -0.10 -11.19 -15.54
C GLY A 243 -1.21 -10.62 -16.44
N GLN A 244 -2.35 -10.22 -15.86
CA GLN A 244 -3.52 -9.65 -16.55
C GLN A 244 -3.66 -8.13 -16.36
N ILE A 245 -2.67 -7.49 -15.73
CA ILE A 245 -2.62 -6.06 -15.47
C ILE A 245 -1.60 -5.40 -16.39
N HIS A 246 -2.00 -4.32 -17.06
CA HIS A 246 -1.25 -3.69 -18.14
C HIS A 246 -0.98 -2.22 -17.85
N GLY A 247 0.30 -1.86 -17.74
CA GLY A 247 0.72 -0.48 -17.51
C GLY A 247 0.69 -0.07 -16.03
N ALA A 248 0.17 1.12 -15.75
CA ALA A 248 0.16 1.67 -14.39
C ALA A 248 -1.16 1.40 -13.66
N VAL A 249 -1.09 0.79 -12.49
CA VAL A 249 -2.27 0.68 -11.60
C VAL A 249 -2.59 2.05 -11.01
N VAL A 250 -3.82 2.51 -11.23
CA VAL A 250 -4.37 3.74 -10.64
C VAL A 250 -5.58 3.41 -9.77
N LEU A 251 -5.60 3.93 -8.54
CA LEU A 251 -6.80 4.03 -7.72
C LEU A 251 -7.50 5.35 -8.06
N ARG A 252 -8.70 5.28 -8.64
CA ARG A 252 -9.47 6.47 -9.02
C ARG A 252 -10.95 6.29 -8.76
N LYS A 253 -11.68 7.40 -8.85
CA LYS A 253 -13.14 7.38 -8.94
C LYS A 253 -13.55 6.97 -10.37
N ALA A 254 -14.55 6.09 -10.48
CA ALA A 254 -15.16 5.71 -11.75
C ALA A 254 -16.13 6.80 -12.26
N GLU A 255 -16.11 7.02 -13.56
CA GLU A 255 -16.92 7.99 -14.29
C GLU A 255 -18.32 7.45 -14.61
N HIS A 256 -19.15 8.27 -15.25
CA HIS A 256 -20.52 7.91 -15.62
C HIS A 256 -20.54 6.75 -16.63
N GLY A 257 -21.31 5.70 -16.34
CA GLY A 257 -21.42 4.52 -17.19
C GLY A 257 -20.21 3.56 -17.15
N GLU A 258 -19.17 3.83 -16.36
CA GLU A 258 -18.04 2.90 -16.21
C GLU A 258 -18.41 1.68 -15.35
N GLY A 259 -17.80 0.54 -15.69
CA GLY A 259 -18.04 -0.74 -15.03
C GLY A 259 -17.26 -1.89 -15.69
N TYR A 260 -17.50 -3.10 -15.22
CA TYR A 260 -16.83 -4.32 -15.72
C TYR A 260 -17.62 -5.58 -15.40
N THR A 261 -17.34 -6.69 -16.10
CA THR A 261 -17.92 -8.00 -15.76
C THR A 261 -17.29 -8.54 -14.48
N GLY A 262 -18.10 -8.72 -13.44
CA GLY A 262 -17.64 -9.22 -12.14
C GLY A 262 -17.54 -10.74 -12.09
N ILE A 263 -16.69 -11.27 -11.20
CA ILE A 263 -16.64 -12.72 -10.94
C ILE A 263 -18.03 -13.21 -10.48
N GLY A 264 -18.59 -14.17 -11.21
CA GLY A 264 -19.93 -14.73 -10.95
C GLY A 264 -21.09 -13.76 -11.15
N LYS A 265 -20.90 -12.67 -11.91
CA LYS A 265 -21.89 -11.61 -12.15
C LYS A 265 -21.81 -11.12 -13.59
N ASP A 266 -22.89 -10.49 -14.05
CA ASP A 266 -22.89 -9.73 -15.30
C ASP A 266 -22.11 -8.40 -15.14
N PHE A 267 -22.42 -7.41 -15.98
CA PHE A 267 -21.85 -6.07 -15.89
C PHE A 267 -22.17 -5.41 -14.53
N LEU A 268 -21.10 -5.07 -13.81
CA LEU A 268 -21.15 -4.27 -12.60
C LEU A 268 -20.98 -2.79 -12.93
N ASP A 269 -22.06 -2.04 -12.81
CA ASP A 269 -22.05 -0.58 -12.76
C ASP A 269 -21.21 -0.09 -11.57
N MET A 270 -20.16 0.67 -11.87
CA MET A 270 -19.19 1.19 -10.91
C MET A 270 -19.23 2.71 -10.77
N GLU A 271 -20.10 3.42 -11.50
CA GLU A 271 -20.14 4.88 -11.51
C GLU A 271 -20.08 5.48 -10.09
N ASN A 272 -19.24 6.51 -9.93
CA ASN A 272 -18.92 7.17 -8.67
C ASN A 272 -18.13 6.35 -7.61
N MET A 273 -17.87 5.06 -7.81
CA MET A 273 -17.11 4.24 -6.87
C MET A 273 -15.60 4.42 -6.99
N LEU A 274 -14.85 4.09 -5.93
CA LEU A 274 -13.41 3.87 -6.03
C LEU A 274 -13.13 2.52 -6.71
N VAL A 275 -12.26 2.56 -7.71
CA VAL A 275 -11.88 1.43 -8.56
C VAL A 275 -10.37 1.41 -8.80
N LEU A 276 -9.83 0.21 -8.94
CA LEU A 276 -8.50 -0.02 -9.48
C LEU A 276 -8.62 -0.19 -11.00
N ALA A 277 -7.89 0.65 -11.74
CA ALA A 277 -7.82 0.60 -13.18
C ALA A 277 -6.37 0.56 -13.67
N ASP A 278 -6.19 0.12 -14.91
CA ASP A 278 -4.93 0.09 -15.64
C ASP A 278 -5.13 0.63 -17.07
N ASP A 279 -4.16 0.45 -17.97
CA ASP A 279 -4.22 0.94 -19.35
C ASP A 279 -5.35 0.29 -20.18
N GLN A 280 -5.97 -0.80 -19.70
CA GLN A 280 -7.12 -1.47 -20.32
C GLN A 280 -8.45 -1.26 -19.55
N GLY A 281 -8.46 -0.33 -18.59
CA GLY A 281 -9.66 0.05 -17.84
C GLY A 281 -9.74 -0.61 -16.47
N ILE A 282 -10.94 -0.72 -15.92
CA ILE A 282 -11.14 -1.17 -14.54
C ILE A 282 -10.86 -2.68 -14.42
N PHE A 283 -10.19 -3.09 -13.33
CA PHE A 283 -9.95 -4.50 -13.00
C PHE A 283 -10.38 -4.92 -11.59
N GLY A 284 -10.56 -3.98 -10.65
CA GLY A 284 -10.89 -4.29 -9.26
C GLY A 284 -11.66 -3.20 -8.52
N SER A 285 -12.37 -3.60 -7.47
CA SER A 285 -13.00 -2.69 -6.49
C SER A 285 -13.29 -3.42 -5.18
N SER A 286 -13.69 -2.69 -4.15
CA SER A 286 -14.12 -3.27 -2.87
C SER A 286 -15.44 -4.06 -2.92
N MET A 287 -16.18 -4.09 -4.04
CA MET A 287 -17.42 -4.89 -4.16
C MET A 287 -17.19 -6.31 -4.68
N SER A 288 -16.29 -6.47 -5.65
CA SER A 288 -16.14 -7.67 -6.47
C SER A 288 -15.00 -7.46 -7.46
N ASP A 289 -14.12 -8.42 -7.64
CA ASP A 289 -13.08 -8.28 -8.67
C ASP A 289 -13.60 -8.62 -10.07
N SER A 290 -12.90 -8.15 -11.10
CA SER A 290 -13.24 -8.44 -12.50
C SER A 290 -12.86 -9.87 -12.88
N THR A 291 -13.54 -10.43 -13.88
CA THR A 291 -13.11 -11.71 -14.47
C THR A 291 -11.76 -11.61 -15.19
N ARG A 292 -11.34 -10.40 -15.62
CA ARG A 292 -10.07 -10.15 -16.31
C ARG A 292 -8.86 -10.43 -15.42
N ALA A 293 -8.82 -9.85 -14.22
CA ALA A 293 -7.68 -9.95 -13.31
C ALA A 293 -7.84 -11.03 -12.24
N MET A 294 -8.79 -11.96 -12.41
CA MET A 294 -9.09 -13.01 -11.45
C MET A 294 -7.89 -13.96 -11.26
N VAL A 295 -7.55 -14.25 -9.99
CA VAL A 295 -6.52 -15.23 -9.65
C VAL A 295 -7.01 -16.64 -10.00
N THR A 296 -6.29 -17.29 -10.91
CA THR A 296 -6.46 -18.71 -11.27
C THR A 296 -5.26 -19.54 -10.81
N GLU A 297 -5.32 -20.87 -10.88
CA GLU A 297 -4.18 -21.77 -10.60
C GLU A 297 -2.93 -21.50 -11.48
N ASN A 298 -3.13 -20.83 -12.62
CA ASN A 298 -2.03 -20.43 -13.52
C ASN A 298 -1.34 -19.12 -13.09
N ALA A 299 -1.93 -18.32 -12.19
CA ALA A 299 -1.33 -17.06 -11.75
C ALA A 299 -0.04 -17.33 -10.96
N LYS A 300 1.02 -16.56 -11.25
CA LYS A 300 2.36 -16.69 -10.62
C LYS A 300 2.85 -15.42 -9.93
N ASP A 301 2.13 -14.31 -10.12
CA ASP A 301 2.43 -13.00 -9.58
C ASP A 301 1.10 -12.38 -9.13
N VAL A 302 0.89 -12.22 -7.84
CA VAL A 302 -0.38 -11.74 -7.29
C VAL A 302 -0.19 -10.43 -6.54
N LEU A 303 -1.05 -9.47 -6.84
CA LEU A 303 -1.27 -8.24 -6.08
C LEU A 303 -2.45 -8.45 -5.14
N VAL A 304 -2.28 -8.17 -3.84
CA VAL A 304 -3.39 -8.15 -2.89
C VAL A 304 -3.58 -6.73 -2.36
N VAL A 305 -4.84 -6.30 -2.26
CA VAL A 305 -5.23 -4.95 -1.84
C VAL A 305 -6.27 -5.04 -0.73
N ILE A 306 -5.97 -4.48 0.44
CA ILE A 306 -6.91 -4.34 1.54
C ILE A 306 -7.54 -2.94 1.45
N TYR A 307 -8.86 -2.87 1.25
CA TYR A 307 -9.61 -1.62 1.16
C TYR A 307 -10.01 -1.16 2.56
N CYS A 308 -9.30 -0.18 3.12
CA CYS A 308 -9.63 0.45 4.40
C CYS A 308 -10.24 1.84 4.23
N PHE A 309 -11.28 2.13 5.02
CA PHE A 309 -11.99 3.41 5.07
C PHE A 309 -12.24 3.85 6.53
N GLU A 310 -11.35 3.46 7.45
CA GLU A 310 -11.54 3.57 8.89
C GLU A 310 -10.19 3.74 9.61
N ASP A 311 -10.07 4.79 10.42
CA ASP A 311 -8.79 5.20 11.03
C ASP A 311 -8.42 4.40 12.30
N ASP A 312 -9.38 3.67 12.90
CA ASP A 312 -9.18 2.87 14.11
C ASP A 312 -8.84 1.39 13.84
N VAL A 313 -8.52 1.05 12.59
CA VAL A 313 -7.93 -0.25 12.22
C VAL A 313 -6.40 -0.17 12.25
N ASP A 314 -5.76 -1.04 13.04
CA ASP A 314 -4.31 -1.24 12.99
C ASP A 314 -3.92 -2.00 11.70
N LEU A 315 -3.70 -1.24 10.63
CA LEU A 315 -3.30 -1.77 9.32
C LEU A 315 -1.91 -2.41 9.34
N ALA A 316 -1.02 -2.04 10.28
CA ALA A 316 0.30 -2.65 10.38
C ALA A 316 0.20 -4.07 10.96
N SER A 317 -0.53 -4.23 12.06
CA SER A 317 -0.85 -5.55 12.62
C SER A 317 -1.61 -6.41 11.61
N LEU A 318 -2.61 -5.85 10.92
CA LEU A 318 -3.40 -6.58 9.92
C LEU A 318 -2.56 -7.07 8.73
N LEU A 319 -1.58 -6.31 8.26
CA LEU A 319 -0.72 -6.74 7.16
C LEU A 319 0.28 -7.82 7.55
N GLU A 320 0.83 -7.78 8.76
CA GLU A 320 1.70 -8.87 9.22
C GLU A 320 0.89 -10.15 9.43
N GLU A 321 -0.33 -10.06 9.98
CA GLU A 321 -1.28 -11.18 10.02
C GLU A 321 -1.62 -11.71 8.62
N ALA A 322 -1.88 -10.82 7.65
CA ALA A 322 -2.18 -11.19 6.28
C ALA A 322 -0.99 -11.91 5.62
N LYS A 323 0.23 -11.37 5.78
CA LYS A 323 1.46 -11.99 5.29
C LYS A 323 1.65 -13.39 5.86
N ILE A 324 1.57 -13.54 7.18
CA ILE A 324 1.70 -14.85 7.86
C ILE A 324 0.64 -15.83 7.36
N ALA A 325 -0.60 -15.38 7.13
CA ALA A 325 -1.66 -16.22 6.60
C ALA A 325 -1.39 -16.67 5.14
N PHE A 326 -0.91 -15.77 4.28
CA PHE A 326 -0.51 -16.12 2.91
C PHE A 326 0.69 -17.09 2.92
N GLU A 327 1.74 -16.82 3.71
CA GLU A 327 2.88 -17.73 3.92
C GLU A 327 2.44 -19.12 4.37
N SER A 328 1.51 -19.20 5.34
CA SER A 328 1.08 -20.47 5.95
C SER A 328 0.18 -21.31 5.05
N TYR A 329 -0.70 -20.68 4.25
CA TYR A 329 -1.83 -21.37 3.63
C TYR A 329 -1.94 -21.19 2.11
N ALA A 330 -1.33 -20.15 1.52
CA ALA A 330 -1.43 -19.88 0.09
C ALA A 330 -0.29 -20.51 -0.75
N ALA A 331 0.58 -21.33 -0.14
CA ALA A 331 1.74 -21.97 -0.77
C ALA A 331 2.68 -20.99 -1.50
N VAL A 332 2.95 -19.86 -0.85
CA VAL A 332 3.72 -18.76 -1.41
C VAL A 332 5.21 -19.04 -1.34
N ILE A 333 5.94 -18.71 -2.40
CA ILE A 333 7.37 -19.03 -2.55
C ILE A 333 8.25 -17.82 -2.15
N ASP A 334 7.79 -16.59 -2.43
CA ASP A 334 8.39 -15.32 -1.98
C ASP A 334 7.25 -14.33 -1.61
N VAL A 335 7.33 -13.68 -0.44
CA VAL A 335 6.24 -12.84 0.11
C VAL A 335 6.73 -11.46 0.53
N ASP A 336 6.06 -10.41 0.03
CA ASP A 336 6.40 -9.03 0.37
C ASP A 336 5.14 -8.15 0.66
N SER A 337 5.06 -7.48 1.83
CA SER A 337 3.82 -6.81 2.35
C SER A 337 3.95 -5.32 2.74
N TRP A 338 3.00 -4.44 2.41
CA TRP A 338 3.14 -2.99 2.72
C TRP A 338 1.77 -2.19 2.81
N ILE A 339 1.65 -1.12 3.62
CA ILE A 339 0.38 -0.34 3.81
C ILE A 339 0.33 0.84 2.81
N VAL A 340 -0.74 1.03 2.04
CA VAL A 340 -0.94 2.25 1.19
C VAL A 340 -1.49 3.43 1.99
#